data_AF-A0A812T7L1-F1
#
_entry.id   AF-A0A812T7L1-F1
#
_cell.length_a   1.000
_cell.length_b   1.000
_cell.length_c   1.000
_cell.angle_alpha   90.00
_cell.angle_beta   90.00
_cell.angle_gamma   90.00
#
_symmetry.space_group_name_H-M   'P 1'
#
loop_
_entity.id
_entity.type
_entity.pdbx_description
1 polymer ?
#
loop_
_entity_poly.entity_id
_entity_poly.type
_entity_poly.pdbx_seq_one_letter_code
_entity_poly.pdbx_strand_id
1 'polypeptide(L)'
;EASLEQHTVLELREKLRKLQLPVSGRKQELIQRLKEAQALQDEAERSAQPAQPYHEMKVVDLKEALRALGMPVSGRKPDLVARLEAAGKEETSPAHFSEKSSDTDDVDVLESGQVSLSNLRVGQKLRGIVRRISQWGAFVEIGAGATALARISRMAERYVEDVYDVVPVGQEVVVWVYRIAPDGKIGLSMIEYPPSKLKDPVSFFEDARPSEWFTATVRFISHWSIFVDVAVPEGGGLVQGILHKSQFPYPEKAVKGQEVEVRVVEIISNTGTLRLTAMKRGSR
;
A
#
# COMPACT_ATOMS: atom_id res chain seq x y z
N GLU A 1 11.04 -14.86 29.40
CA GLU A 1 10.31 -16.15 29.29
C GLU A 1 11.02 -17.40 29.86
N ALA A 2 12.30 -17.34 30.29
CA ALA A 2 13.06 -18.54 30.69
C ALA A 2 12.83 -19.09 32.13
N SER A 3 11.92 -18.50 32.93
CA SER A 3 11.83 -18.83 34.37
C SER A 3 10.85 -19.98 34.68
N LEU A 4 9.73 -20.12 33.95
CA LEU A 4 8.67 -21.07 34.32
C LEU A 4 9.00 -22.55 34.04
N GLU A 5 9.91 -22.82 33.11
CA GLU A 5 10.28 -24.19 32.73
C GLU A 5 11.16 -24.88 33.78
N GLN A 6 11.89 -24.08 34.58
CA GLN A 6 12.74 -24.54 35.68
C GLN A 6 11.96 -24.86 36.97
N HIS A 7 10.68 -24.48 37.07
CA HIS A 7 9.88 -24.73 38.27
C HIS A 7 9.43 -26.19 38.37
N THR A 8 9.21 -26.65 39.61
CA THR A 8 8.65 -27.96 39.90
C THR A 8 7.13 -27.99 39.67
N VAL A 9 6.55 -29.17 39.45
CA VAL A 9 5.09 -29.32 39.22
C VAL A 9 4.28 -28.78 40.40
N LEU A 10 4.80 -28.89 41.62
CA LEU A 10 4.13 -28.44 42.84
C LEU A 10 4.04 -26.90 42.87
N GLU A 11 5.14 -26.20 42.55
CA GLU A 11 5.17 -24.74 42.44
C GLU A 11 4.28 -24.21 41.31
N LEU A 12 4.22 -24.90 40.17
CA LEU A 12 3.34 -24.53 39.06
C LEU A 12 1.86 -24.64 39.45
N ARG A 13 1.48 -25.67 40.21
CA ARG A 13 0.11 -25.84 40.72
C ARG A 13 -0.25 -24.80 41.76
N GLU A 14 0.68 -24.42 42.64
CA GLU A 14 0.44 -23.35 43.61
C GLU A 14 0.21 -22.00 42.92
N LYS A 15 0.99 -21.68 41.88
CA LYS A 15 0.80 -20.46 41.09
C LYS A 15 -0.55 -20.44 40.39
N LEU A 16 -0.97 -21.55 39.78
CA LEU A 16 -2.30 -21.66 39.16
C LEU A 16 -3.43 -21.56 40.18
N ARG A 17 -3.27 -22.17 41.37
CA ARG A 17 -4.27 -22.08 42.45
C ARG A 17 -4.44 -20.65 42.95
N LYS A 18 -3.36 -19.86 43.06
CA LYS A 18 -3.41 -18.43 43.42
C LYS A 18 -4.18 -17.61 42.39
N LEU A 19 -4.07 -17.97 41.11
CA LEU A 19 -4.81 -17.35 40.01
C LEU A 19 -6.22 -17.95 39.80
N GLN A 20 -6.66 -18.85 40.69
CA GLN A 20 -7.94 -19.57 40.61
C GLN A 20 -8.13 -20.37 39.29
N LEU A 21 -7.03 -20.82 38.69
CA LEU A 21 -7.01 -21.59 37.45
C LEU A 21 -6.91 -23.11 37.69
N PRO A 22 -7.35 -23.95 36.73
CA PRO A 22 -7.31 -25.40 36.86
C PRO A 22 -5.88 -25.95 37.03
N VAL A 23 -5.68 -26.77 38.06
CA VAL A 23 -4.36 -27.35 38.46
C VAL A 23 -4.12 -28.79 37.96
N SER A 24 -5.03 -29.32 37.15
CA SER A 24 -4.95 -30.67 36.57
C SER A 24 -4.09 -30.69 35.30
N GLY A 25 -3.52 -31.85 34.97
CA GLY A 25 -2.72 -32.04 33.75
C GLY A 25 -1.22 -32.22 33.98
N ARG A 26 -0.48 -32.37 32.87
CA ARG A 26 0.98 -32.59 32.84
C ARG A 26 1.75 -31.28 33.06
N LYS A 27 3.03 -31.37 33.45
CA LYS A 27 3.90 -30.20 33.74
C LYS A 27 3.84 -29.12 32.64
N GLN A 28 3.89 -29.53 31.37
CA GLN A 28 3.86 -28.61 30.24
C GLN A 28 2.53 -27.85 30.11
N GLU A 29 1.40 -28.51 30.39
CA GLU A 29 0.08 -27.85 30.37
C GLU A 29 -0.06 -26.81 31.48
N LEU A 30 0.52 -27.08 32.66
CA LEU A 30 0.53 -26.13 33.77
C LEU A 30 1.38 -24.89 33.45
N ILE A 31 2.53 -25.09 32.79
CA ILE A 31 3.39 -23.99 32.32
C ILE A 31 2.65 -23.16 31.26
N GLN A 32 2.00 -23.83 30.31
CA GLN A 32 1.26 -23.15 29.24
C GLN A 32 0.13 -22.28 29.80
N ARG A 33 -0.67 -22.81 30.72
CA ARG A 33 -1.74 -22.03 31.38
C ARG A 33 -1.22 -20.85 32.20
N LEU A 34 -0.04 -20.98 32.80
CA LEU A 34 0.60 -19.84 33.49
C LEU A 34 1.10 -18.79 32.52
N LYS A 35 1.70 -19.19 31.38
CA LYS A 35 2.13 -18.26 30.33
C LYS A 35 0.94 -17.52 29.74
N GLU A 36 -0.18 -18.21 29.48
CA GLU A 36 -1.42 -17.61 28.97
C GLU A 36 -2.06 -16.65 29.98
N ALA A 37 -2.09 -17.02 31.26
CA ALA A 37 -2.60 -16.14 32.31
C ALA A 37 -1.74 -14.89 32.50
N GLN A 38 -0.41 -15.03 32.38
CA GLN A 38 0.52 -13.90 32.40
C GLN A 38 0.37 -13.02 31.17
N ALA A 39 0.24 -13.58 29.98
CA ALA A 39 0.01 -12.83 28.75
C ALA A 39 -1.30 -12.03 28.81
N LEU A 40 -2.38 -12.60 29.36
CA LEU A 40 -3.65 -11.91 29.57
C LEU A 40 -3.56 -10.79 30.61
N GLN A 41 -2.74 -10.98 31.66
CA GLN A 41 -2.45 -9.93 32.64
C GLN A 41 -1.59 -8.81 32.03
N ASP A 42 -0.57 -9.15 31.24
CA ASP A 42 0.29 -8.20 30.54
C ASP A 42 -0.50 -7.40 29.47
N GLU A 43 -1.46 -8.03 28.79
CA GLU A 43 -2.38 -7.35 27.84
C GLU A 43 -3.40 -6.46 28.56
N ALA A 44 -3.93 -6.91 29.70
CA ALA A 44 -4.83 -6.10 30.52
C ALA A 44 -4.10 -4.88 31.13
N GLU A 45 -2.86 -5.05 31.58
CA GLU A 45 -2.00 -3.97 32.09
C GLU A 45 -1.54 -3.02 30.97
N ARG A 46 -1.30 -3.51 29.74
CA ARG A 46 -1.06 -2.65 28.56
C ARG A 46 -2.27 -1.79 28.17
N SER A 47 -3.49 -2.22 28.54
CA SER A 47 -4.72 -1.45 28.32
C SER A 47 -5.08 -0.52 29.49
N ALA A 48 -4.45 -0.66 30.65
CA ALA A 48 -4.64 0.15 31.85
C ALA A 48 -3.41 1.05 32.12
N GLN A 49 -3.38 2.20 31.45
CA GLN A 49 -2.31 3.21 31.48
C GLN A 49 -1.90 3.68 32.90
N PRO A 50 -0.62 4.03 33.14
CA PRO A 50 -0.28 5.11 34.05
C PRO A 50 -0.26 6.46 33.30
N ALA A 51 -1.00 7.44 33.80
CA ALA A 51 -1.00 8.81 33.30
C ALA A 51 0.44 9.37 33.20
N GLN A 52 0.84 9.83 32.01
CA GLN A 52 2.15 10.42 31.79
C GLN A 52 2.21 11.85 32.37
N PRO A 53 3.35 12.25 32.97
CA PRO A 53 3.53 13.45 33.81
C PRO A 53 3.45 14.80 33.08
N TYR A 54 3.25 14.81 31.76
CA TYR A 54 3.22 16.03 30.94
C TYR A 54 1.98 16.89 31.16
N HIS A 55 0.86 16.29 31.60
CA HIS A 55 -0.36 17.03 31.90
C HIS A 55 -0.19 18.00 33.09
N GLU A 56 0.74 17.71 33.99
CA GLU A 56 1.03 18.53 35.19
C GLU A 56 2.18 19.55 34.99
N MET A 57 3.01 19.41 33.94
CA MET A 57 4.10 20.35 33.66
C MET A 57 3.60 21.74 33.24
N LYS A 58 4.37 22.81 33.49
CA LYS A 58 4.00 24.15 33.01
C LYS A 58 4.26 24.24 31.51
N VAL A 59 3.54 25.15 30.84
CA VAL A 59 3.66 25.35 29.38
C VAL A 59 5.09 25.72 28.96
N VAL A 60 5.87 26.35 29.84
CA VAL A 60 7.28 26.68 29.59
C VAL A 60 8.11 25.40 29.47
N ASP A 61 7.98 24.50 30.44
CA ASP A 61 8.72 23.23 30.49
C ASP A 61 8.34 22.31 29.32
N LEU A 62 7.06 22.30 28.92
CA LEU A 62 6.58 21.54 27.76
C LEU A 62 7.17 22.05 26.43
N LYS A 63 7.37 23.37 26.30
CA LYS A 63 7.99 23.97 25.11
C LYS A 63 9.49 23.72 25.07
N GLU A 64 10.16 23.74 26.22
CA GLU A 64 11.59 23.41 26.30
C GLU A 64 11.84 21.95 25.92
N ALA A 65 11.01 21.02 26.42
CA ALA A 65 11.10 19.60 26.05
C ALA A 65 10.90 19.38 24.54
N LEU A 66 9.89 20.03 23.94
CA LEU A 66 9.67 19.95 22.49
C LEU A 66 10.80 20.58 21.68
N ARG A 67 11.38 21.70 22.15
CA ARG A 67 12.51 22.35 21.49
C ARG A 67 13.77 21.49 21.56
N ALA A 68 14.01 20.79 22.66
CA ALA A 68 15.12 19.84 22.81
C ALA A 68 14.99 18.65 21.84
N LEU A 69 13.75 18.25 21.52
CA LEU A 69 13.44 17.21 20.53
C LEU A 69 13.31 17.75 19.09
N GLY A 70 13.59 19.03 18.84
CA GLY A 70 13.51 19.65 17.52
C GLY A 70 12.08 19.80 16.97
N MET A 71 11.06 19.69 17.82
CA MET A 71 9.65 19.70 17.44
C MET A 71 9.01 21.10 17.56
N PRO A 72 7.94 21.38 16.77
CA PRO A 72 7.26 22.67 16.81
C PRO A 72 6.55 22.93 18.15
N VAL A 73 6.88 24.07 18.76
CA VAL A 73 6.42 24.52 20.10
C VAL A 73 5.15 25.40 20.08
N SER A 74 4.45 25.46 18.94
CA SER A 74 3.26 26.30 18.74
C SER A 74 1.97 25.57 19.09
N GLY A 75 1.11 26.16 19.93
CA GLY A 75 -0.17 25.57 20.32
C GLY A 75 -0.50 25.83 21.79
N ARG A 76 -1.68 25.35 22.21
CA ARG A 76 -2.11 25.39 23.61
C ARG A 76 -1.49 24.22 24.37
N LYS A 77 -1.53 24.25 25.71
CA LYS A 77 -1.00 23.20 26.59
C LYS A 77 -1.31 21.76 26.11
N PRO A 78 -2.56 21.38 25.76
CA PRO A 78 -2.86 20.02 25.31
C PRO A 78 -2.16 19.63 24.00
N ASP A 79 -1.96 20.57 23.08
CA ASP A 79 -1.29 20.31 21.79
C ASP A 79 0.20 20.00 21.99
N LEU A 80 0.83 20.63 22.98
CA LEU A 80 2.23 20.40 23.33
C LEU A 80 2.42 19.05 24.02
N VAL A 81 1.49 18.70 24.91
CA VAL A 81 1.49 17.41 25.60
C VAL A 81 1.32 16.26 24.60
N ALA A 82 0.34 16.35 23.68
CA ALA A 82 0.11 15.32 22.68
C ALA A 82 1.34 15.06 21.79
N ARG A 83 2.13 16.10 21.48
CA ARG A 83 3.37 15.95 20.70
C ARG A 83 4.48 15.27 21.49
N LEU A 84 4.63 15.58 22.78
CA LEU A 84 5.59 14.89 23.64
C LEU A 84 5.22 13.42 23.86
N GLU A 85 3.94 13.13 24.01
CA GLU A 85 3.44 11.75 24.14
C GLU A 85 3.63 10.94 22.84
N ALA A 86 3.50 11.59 21.68
CA ALA A 86 3.77 10.95 20.39
C ALA A 86 5.26 10.65 20.21
N ALA A 87 6.16 11.57 20.62
CA ALA A 87 7.60 11.38 20.55
C ALA A 87 8.11 10.30 21.51
N GLY A 88 7.51 10.17 22.71
CA GLY A 88 7.91 9.17 23.70
C GLY A 88 7.51 7.73 23.37
N LYS A 89 6.74 7.49 22.31
CA LYS A 89 6.31 6.14 21.89
C LYS A 89 7.23 5.48 20.86
N GLU A 90 8.26 6.17 20.36
CA GLU A 90 9.16 5.64 19.32
C GLU A 90 10.48 5.02 19.84
N GLU A 91 10.78 5.03 21.14
CA GLU A 91 12.04 4.48 21.66
C GLU A 91 11.87 3.26 22.59
N THR A 92 11.95 2.05 22.01
CA THR A 92 12.50 0.78 22.57
C THR A 92 12.57 -0.26 21.41
N SER A 93 13.37 -0.02 20.36
CA SER A 93 14.79 -0.39 20.16
C SER A 93 15.05 -1.89 19.87
N PRO A 94 16.07 -2.31 19.08
CA PRO A 94 17.12 -1.51 18.42
C PRO A 94 17.33 -1.76 16.93
N ALA A 95 17.94 -0.74 16.33
CA ALA A 95 18.56 -0.73 15.01
C ALA A 95 19.70 -1.74 14.84
N HIS A 96 19.84 -2.24 13.62
CA HIS A 96 21.14 -2.38 12.98
C HIS A 96 21.12 -1.55 11.69
N PHE A 97 21.47 -0.28 11.83
CA PHE A 97 21.87 0.57 10.72
C PHE A 97 23.41 0.51 10.66
N SER A 98 23.93 0.03 9.54
CA SER A 98 25.24 0.42 9.04
C SER A 98 25.07 0.67 7.56
N GLU A 99 24.89 1.94 7.20
CA GLU A 99 24.97 2.45 5.84
C GLU A 99 26.35 2.14 5.23
N LYS A 100 26.35 1.59 4.00
CA LYS A 100 27.04 2.25 2.88
C LYS A 100 26.63 1.66 1.53
N SER A 101 26.19 2.57 0.66
CA SER A 101 26.29 2.55 -0.81
C SER A 101 25.60 1.41 -1.57
N SER A 102 24.45 1.68 -2.18
CA SER A 102 24.31 1.94 -3.62
C SER A 102 22.83 1.92 -4.02
N ASP A 103 22.46 2.80 -4.93
CA ASP A 103 21.15 3.00 -5.54
C ASP A 103 20.32 1.72 -5.79
N THR A 104 19.15 1.60 -5.16
CA THR A 104 17.95 0.97 -5.74
C THR A 104 16.70 1.35 -4.96
N ASP A 105 15.67 1.79 -5.67
CA ASP A 105 14.32 2.08 -5.17
C ASP A 105 13.61 0.80 -4.68
N ASP A 106 13.80 0.43 -3.41
CA ASP A 106 13.06 -0.67 -2.78
C ASP A 106 11.67 -0.22 -2.32
N VAL A 107 10.70 -0.35 -3.22
CA VAL A 107 9.28 -0.41 -2.88
C VAL A 107 8.99 -1.68 -2.08
N ASP A 108 8.76 -1.52 -0.77
CA ASP A 108 8.37 -2.59 0.16
C ASP A 108 7.22 -3.43 -0.41
N VAL A 109 7.55 -4.66 -0.80
CA VAL A 109 6.57 -5.63 -1.29
C VAL A 109 5.91 -6.26 -0.08
N LEU A 110 4.66 -5.88 0.22
CA LEU A 110 3.94 -6.53 1.32
C LEU A 110 3.60 -7.99 0.97
N GLU A 111 3.92 -8.90 1.89
CA GLU A 111 3.52 -10.30 1.78
C GLU A 111 2.01 -10.44 1.97
N SER A 112 1.41 -11.35 1.20
CA SER A 112 -0.04 -11.57 1.11
C SER A 112 -0.70 -11.95 2.45
N GLY A 113 0.07 -12.31 3.48
CA GLY A 113 -0.45 -12.73 4.79
C GLY A 113 -0.91 -11.61 5.73
N GLN A 114 -0.52 -10.36 5.50
CA GLN A 114 -0.73 -9.26 6.48
C GLN A 114 -1.36 -7.97 5.90
N VAL A 115 -1.90 -8.01 4.68
CA VAL A 115 -2.50 -6.84 4.05
C VAL A 115 -3.93 -6.62 4.59
N SER A 116 -4.10 -5.67 5.49
CA SER A 116 -5.43 -5.20 5.90
C SER A 116 -6.03 -4.34 4.78
N LEU A 117 -7.17 -4.76 4.22
CA LEU A 117 -7.82 -4.06 3.08
C LEU A 117 -8.14 -2.59 3.38
N SER A 118 -8.32 -2.23 4.66
CA SER A 118 -8.54 -0.86 5.10
C SER A 118 -7.32 0.06 4.89
N ASN A 119 -6.12 -0.51 4.78
CA ASN A 119 -4.86 0.22 4.60
C ASN A 119 -4.31 0.15 3.17
N LEU A 120 -5.05 -0.45 2.24
CA LEU A 120 -4.63 -0.58 0.85
C LEU A 120 -4.54 0.81 0.19
N ARG A 121 -3.44 1.09 -0.51
CA ARG A 121 -3.22 2.35 -1.22
C ARG A 121 -2.96 2.09 -2.70
N VAL A 122 -3.28 3.06 -3.54
CA VAL A 122 -2.90 3.02 -4.95
C VAL A 122 -1.38 3.25 -5.07
N GLY A 123 -0.77 2.64 -6.08
CA GLY A 123 0.68 2.58 -6.26
C GLY A 123 1.38 1.68 -5.23
N GLN A 124 0.65 0.90 -4.46
CA GLN A 124 1.22 -0.09 -3.55
C GLN A 124 1.56 -1.37 -4.29
N LYS A 125 2.76 -1.90 -4.03
CA LYS A 125 3.26 -3.17 -4.55
C LYS A 125 2.92 -4.31 -3.59
N LEU A 126 2.36 -5.38 -4.12
CA LEU A 126 1.85 -6.54 -3.37
C LEU A 126 2.26 -7.84 -4.06
N ARG A 127 2.41 -8.90 -3.27
CA ARG A 127 2.41 -10.28 -3.78
C ARG A 127 0.99 -10.84 -3.72
N GLY A 128 0.63 -11.63 -4.73
CA GLY A 128 -0.64 -12.33 -4.73
C GLY A 128 -0.61 -13.61 -5.56
N ILE A 129 -1.62 -14.44 -5.39
CA ILE A 129 -1.72 -15.74 -6.06
C ILE A 129 -2.85 -15.70 -7.08
N VAL A 130 -2.59 -16.12 -8.31
CA VAL A 130 -3.62 -16.21 -9.36
C VAL A 130 -4.61 -17.31 -8.99
N ARG A 131 -5.85 -16.94 -8.69
CA ARG A 131 -6.92 -17.90 -8.35
C ARG A 131 -7.73 -18.35 -9.55
N ARG A 132 -7.94 -17.45 -10.51
CA ARG A 132 -8.74 -17.72 -11.71
C ARG A 132 -8.31 -16.86 -12.86
N ILE A 133 -8.35 -17.41 -14.06
CA ILE A 133 -8.11 -16.68 -15.31
C ILE A 133 -9.44 -16.51 -16.06
N SER A 134 -9.58 -15.39 -16.75
CA SER A 134 -10.66 -15.07 -17.66
C SER A 134 -10.09 -14.45 -18.93
N GLN A 135 -10.88 -14.40 -20.00
CA GLN A 135 -10.44 -13.83 -21.28
C GLN A 135 -10.02 -12.35 -21.19
N TRP A 136 -10.49 -11.65 -20.16
CA TRP A 136 -10.24 -10.22 -19.96
C TRP A 136 -9.23 -9.92 -18.86
N GLY A 137 -8.70 -10.95 -18.17
CA GLY A 137 -7.70 -10.77 -17.13
C GLY A 137 -7.60 -11.92 -16.13
N ALA A 138 -6.70 -11.76 -15.17
CA ALA A 138 -6.45 -12.69 -14.08
C ALA A 138 -6.98 -12.15 -12.74
N PHE A 139 -7.63 -13.02 -11.97
CA PHE A 139 -8.06 -12.77 -10.61
C PHE A 139 -6.95 -13.20 -9.66
N VAL A 140 -6.39 -12.24 -8.94
CA VAL A 140 -5.27 -12.41 -8.03
C VAL A 140 -5.75 -12.20 -6.60
N GLU A 141 -5.49 -13.15 -5.72
CA GLU A 141 -5.69 -12.98 -4.29
C GLU A 141 -4.49 -12.25 -3.69
N ILE A 142 -4.73 -11.08 -3.10
CA ILE A 142 -3.70 -10.14 -2.62
C ILE A 142 -3.61 -10.05 -1.09
N GLY A 143 -4.24 -11.00 -0.40
CA GLY A 143 -4.24 -11.11 1.06
C GLY A 143 -5.60 -10.85 1.71
N ALA A 144 -5.73 -11.28 2.97
CA ALA A 144 -6.98 -11.26 3.75
C ALA A 144 -8.20 -11.88 3.04
N GLY A 145 -7.97 -12.83 2.12
CA GLY A 145 -9.01 -13.45 1.29
C GLY A 145 -9.60 -12.56 0.21
N ALA A 146 -9.04 -11.36 -0.03
CA ALA A 146 -9.53 -10.45 -1.06
C ALA A 146 -9.00 -10.85 -2.44
N THR A 147 -9.91 -10.86 -3.41
CA THR A 147 -9.59 -11.10 -4.82
C THR A 147 -9.72 -9.81 -5.61
N ALA A 148 -8.70 -9.50 -6.41
CA ALA A 148 -8.63 -8.31 -7.24
C ALA A 148 -8.32 -8.68 -8.70
N LEU A 149 -8.65 -7.79 -9.63
CA LEU A 149 -8.54 -8.06 -11.07
C LEU A 149 -7.32 -7.39 -11.68
N ALA A 150 -6.41 -8.19 -12.24
CA ALA A 150 -5.40 -7.75 -13.20
C ALA A 150 -5.96 -7.88 -14.63
N ARG A 151 -6.32 -6.76 -15.27
CA ARG A 151 -6.85 -6.79 -16.65
C ARG A 151 -5.72 -7.15 -17.62
N ILE A 152 -6.03 -7.92 -18.67
CA ILE A 152 -5.07 -8.34 -19.71
C ILE A 152 -4.20 -7.20 -20.26
N SER A 153 -4.77 -6.00 -20.41
CA SER A 153 -4.08 -4.79 -20.88
C SER A 153 -3.07 -4.17 -19.90
N ARG A 154 -2.99 -4.70 -18.67
CA ARG A 154 -2.07 -4.29 -17.59
C ARG A 154 -1.23 -5.44 -17.05
N MET A 155 -1.21 -6.56 -17.77
CA MET A 155 -0.43 -7.74 -17.36
C MET A 155 0.99 -7.74 -17.93
N ALA A 156 1.21 -7.06 -19.07
CA ALA A 156 2.54 -6.98 -19.68
C ALA A 156 2.71 -5.71 -20.53
N GLU A 157 3.94 -5.26 -20.73
CA GLU A 157 4.29 -4.15 -21.63
C GLU A 157 4.30 -4.54 -23.12
N ARG A 158 3.39 -5.42 -23.51
CA ARG A 158 3.21 -5.90 -24.88
C ARG A 158 1.74 -6.21 -25.12
N TYR A 159 1.36 -6.34 -26.38
CA TYR A 159 0.05 -6.89 -26.69
C TYR A 159 -0.01 -8.35 -26.21
N VAL A 160 -1.03 -8.65 -25.43
CA VAL A 160 -1.33 -9.98 -24.92
C VAL A 160 -2.68 -10.38 -25.49
N GLU A 161 -2.70 -11.45 -26.28
CA GLU A 161 -3.92 -12.01 -26.84
C GLU A 161 -4.61 -12.95 -25.84
N ASP A 162 -3.82 -13.83 -25.21
CA ASP A 162 -4.29 -14.73 -24.16
C ASP A 162 -3.61 -14.48 -22.82
N VAL A 163 -4.41 -14.45 -21.75
CA VAL A 163 -3.95 -14.33 -20.36
C VAL A 163 -3.13 -15.55 -19.93
N TYR A 164 -3.45 -16.73 -20.46
CA TYR A 164 -2.74 -17.97 -20.15
C TYR A 164 -1.25 -17.92 -20.56
N ASP A 165 -0.91 -17.10 -21.56
CA ASP A 165 0.47 -16.92 -22.02
C ASP A 165 1.33 -16.08 -21.05
N VAL A 166 0.68 -15.36 -20.13
CA VAL A 166 1.37 -14.49 -19.18
C VAL A 166 1.51 -15.16 -17.81
N VAL A 167 0.42 -15.75 -17.31
CA VAL A 167 0.39 -16.38 -15.99
C VAL A 167 -0.51 -17.63 -15.99
N PRO A 168 -0.10 -18.73 -15.36
CA PRO A 168 -0.95 -19.87 -15.04
C PRO A 168 -1.70 -19.66 -13.72
N VAL A 169 -2.77 -20.43 -13.52
CA VAL A 169 -3.50 -20.48 -12.24
C VAL A 169 -2.59 -21.08 -11.16
N GLY A 170 -2.62 -20.50 -9.97
CA GLY A 170 -1.80 -20.91 -8.82
C GLY A 170 -0.44 -20.25 -8.74
N GLN A 171 -0.03 -19.48 -9.76
CA GLN A 171 1.24 -18.76 -9.73
C GLN A 171 1.19 -17.56 -8.78
N GLU A 172 2.28 -17.37 -8.01
CA GLU A 172 2.54 -16.14 -7.28
C GLU A 172 3.05 -15.05 -8.23
N VAL A 173 2.44 -13.89 -8.15
CA VAL A 173 2.69 -12.73 -9.02
C VAL A 173 2.87 -11.48 -8.17
N VAL A 174 3.75 -10.59 -8.63
CA VAL A 174 3.87 -9.25 -8.07
C VAL A 174 2.94 -8.33 -8.84
N VAL A 175 2.11 -7.60 -8.10
CA VAL A 175 1.09 -6.70 -8.65
C VAL A 175 1.12 -5.35 -7.94
N TRP A 176 0.70 -4.34 -8.66
CA TRP A 176 0.52 -2.98 -8.19
C TRP A 176 -0.96 -2.65 -8.16
N VAL A 177 -1.42 -2.04 -7.07
CA VAL A 177 -2.77 -1.49 -6.98
C VAL A 177 -2.81 -0.20 -7.78
N TYR A 178 -3.58 -0.13 -8.85
CA TYR A 178 -3.71 1.12 -9.62
C TYR A 178 -5.00 1.87 -9.31
N ARG A 179 -5.98 1.20 -8.70
CA ARG A 179 -7.29 1.77 -8.43
C ARG A 179 -8.03 0.99 -7.35
N ILE A 180 -8.75 1.71 -6.51
CA ILE A 180 -9.71 1.16 -5.54
C ILE A 180 -11.05 1.84 -5.80
N ALA A 181 -12.02 1.08 -6.31
CA ALA A 181 -13.36 1.59 -6.60
C ALA A 181 -14.22 1.70 -5.33
N PRO A 182 -15.23 2.59 -5.30
CA PRO A 182 -16.11 2.76 -4.13
C PRO A 182 -16.90 1.50 -3.75
N ASP A 183 -17.14 0.60 -4.71
CA ASP A 183 -17.81 -0.69 -4.50
C ASP A 183 -16.88 -1.79 -3.94
N GLY A 184 -15.64 -1.43 -3.62
CA GLY A 184 -14.63 -2.35 -3.09
C GLY A 184 -13.85 -3.12 -4.16
N LYS A 185 -14.12 -2.91 -5.46
CA LYS A 185 -13.34 -3.55 -6.52
C LYS A 185 -11.95 -2.93 -6.63
N ILE A 186 -10.95 -3.79 -6.62
CA ILE A 186 -9.54 -3.39 -6.72
C ILE A 186 -9.01 -3.74 -8.10
N GLY A 187 -8.42 -2.75 -8.76
CA GLY A 187 -7.72 -2.88 -10.02
C GLY A 187 -6.23 -3.12 -9.80
N LEU A 188 -5.70 -4.18 -10.40
CA LEU A 188 -4.30 -4.54 -10.34
C LEU A 188 -3.58 -4.35 -11.69
N SER A 189 -2.28 -4.10 -11.60
CA SER A 189 -1.34 -4.05 -12.71
C SER A 189 -0.17 -4.99 -12.40
N MET A 190 0.25 -5.83 -13.34
CA MET A 190 1.53 -6.57 -13.21
C MET A 190 2.69 -5.80 -13.82
N ILE A 191 2.38 -4.71 -14.55
CA ILE A 191 3.36 -3.72 -14.99
C ILE A 191 3.57 -2.75 -13.84
N GLU A 192 4.80 -2.22 -13.75
CA GLU A 192 5.17 -1.19 -12.80
C GLU A 192 4.21 0.00 -12.85
N TYR A 193 3.81 0.43 -11.66
CA TYR A 193 2.90 1.56 -11.47
C TYR A 193 3.45 2.39 -10.31
N PRO A 194 3.96 3.60 -10.57
CA PRO A 194 4.64 4.36 -9.53
C PRO A 194 3.70 4.67 -8.36
N PRO A 195 4.27 4.82 -7.15
CA PRO A 195 3.50 5.10 -5.95
C PRO A 195 2.64 6.35 -6.12
N SER A 196 1.38 6.28 -5.66
CA SER A 196 0.44 7.41 -5.73
C SER A 196 -0.23 7.61 -4.38
N LYS A 197 -0.40 8.86 -3.97
CA LYS A 197 -1.19 9.18 -2.77
C LYS A 197 -2.69 9.26 -3.06
N LEU A 198 -3.08 9.24 -4.33
CA LEU A 198 -4.47 9.39 -4.76
C LEU A 198 -5.21 8.05 -4.69
N LYS A 199 -6.48 8.08 -4.26
CA LYS A 199 -7.33 6.88 -4.22
C LYS A 199 -7.81 6.44 -5.62
N ASP A 200 -8.01 7.40 -6.51
CA ASP A 200 -8.28 7.17 -7.94
C ASP A 200 -7.51 8.21 -8.76
N PRO A 201 -6.37 7.84 -9.37
CA PRO A 201 -5.56 8.78 -10.16
C PRO A 201 -6.29 9.35 -11.38
N VAL A 202 -7.36 8.70 -11.83
CA VAL A 202 -8.15 9.14 -12.98
C VAL A 202 -9.05 10.31 -12.64
N SER A 203 -9.45 10.46 -11.37
CA SER A 203 -10.33 11.56 -10.94
C SER A 203 -9.71 12.94 -11.15
N PHE A 204 -8.37 13.02 -11.21
CA PHE A 204 -7.66 14.27 -11.53
C PHE A 204 -8.08 14.84 -12.91
N PHE A 205 -8.46 13.97 -13.83
CA PHE A 205 -8.79 14.37 -15.19
C PHE A 205 -10.29 14.66 -15.40
N GLU A 206 -11.15 14.46 -14.39
CA GLU A 206 -12.61 14.67 -14.52
C GLU A 206 -12.96 16.10 -14.92
N ASP A 207 -12.20 17.06 -14.40
CA ASP A 207 -12.33 18.49 -14.71
C ASP A 207 -11.34 18.98 -15.78
N ALA A 208 -10.58 18.07 -16.40
CA ALA A 208 -9.57 18.43 -17.40
C ALA A 208 -10.22 19.11 -18.61
N ARG A 209 -9.70 20.29 -18.97
CA ARG A 209 -10.29 21.07 -20.06
C ARG A 209 -9.91 20.46 -21.41
N PRO A 210 -10.78 20.50 -22.45
CA PRO A 210 -10.42 20.01 -23.79
C PRO A 210 -9.25 20.75 -24.46
N SER A 211 -8.82 21.89 -23.90
CA SER A 211 -7.66 22.67 -24.34
C SER A 211 -6.38 22.33 -23.56
N GLU A 212 -6.49 21.55 -22.49
CA GLU A 212 -5.39 21.17 -21.61
C GLU A 212 -4.63 19.98 -22.20
N TRP A 213 -3.32 20.11 -22.23
CA TRP A 213 -2.42 19.11 -22.78
C TRP A 213 -1.54 18.55 -21.65
N PHE A 214 -1.35 17.25 -21.69
CA PHE A 214 -0.59 16.47 -20.73
C PHE A 214 0.53 15.76 -21.46
N THR A 215 1.67 15.63 -20.79
CA THR A 215 2.78 14.81 -21.28
C THR A 215 2.47 13.34 -21.01
N ALA A 216 2.62 12.52 -22.04
CA ALA A 216 2.48 11.08 -21.92
C ALA A 216 3.66 10.36 -22.58
N THR A 217 4.05 9.22 -22.03
CA THR A 217 5.10 8.37 -22.59
C THR A 217 4.49 7.17 -23.29
N VAL A 218 4.90 6.90 -24.54
CA VAL A 218 4.44 5.74 -25.30
C VAL A 218 4.95 4.45 -24.66
N ARG A 219 4.06 3.62 -24.11
CA ARG A 219 4.41 2.29 -23.59
C ARG A 219 4.56 1.27 -24.68
N PHE A 220 3.52 1.10 -25.51
CA PHE A 220 3.53 0.14 -26.59
C PHE A 220 2.53 0.52 -27.68
N ILE A 221 2.80 0.04 -28.89
CA ILE A 221 2.03 0.33 -30.09
C ILE A 221 1.42 -0.98 -30.58
N SER A 222 0.10 -1.01 -30.73
CA SER A 222 -0.64 -2.12 -31.34
C SER A 222 -0.99 -1.81 -32.80
N HIS A 223 -1.75 -2.70 -33.43
CA HIS A 223 -2.23 -2.51 -34.80
C HIS A 223 -3.15 -1.29 -34.94
N TRP A 224 -3.99 -1.00 -33.94
CA TRP A 224 -5.04 0.02 -34.00
C TRP A 224 -4.85 1.17 -33.00
N SER A 225 -4.12 0.94 -31.91
CA SER A 225 -3.97 1.90 -30.81
C SER A 225 -2.53 2.00 -30.32
N ILE A 226 -2.20 3.16 -29.79
CA ILE A 226 -0.99 3.48 -29.06
C ILE A 226 -1.39 3.59 -27.60
N PHE A 227 -0.73 2.82 -26.74
CA PHE A 227 -0.94 2.85 -25.31
C PHE A 227 0.14 3.72 -24.71
N VAL A 228 -0.28 4.72 -23.95
CA VAL A 228 0.60 5.70 -23.33
C VAL A 228 0.38 5.74 -21.83
N ASP A 229 1.34 6.26 -21.10
CA ASP A 229 1.16 6.65 -19.70
C ASP A 229 1.18 8.15 -19.57
N VAL A 230 0.11 8.69 -19.00
CA VAL A 230 -0.03 10.10 -18.70
C VAL A 230 0.43 10.32 -17.27
N ALA A 231 1.41 11.20 -17.08
CA ALA A 231 1.79 11.61 -15.74
C ALA A 231 0.68 12.47 -15.13
N VAL A 232 0.23 12.12 -13.93
CA VAL A 232 -0.72 12.96 -13.19
C VAL A 232 0.05 14.12 -12.57
N PRO A 233 -0.32 15.38 -12.87
CA PRO A 233 0.24 16.54 -12.18
C PRO A 233 0.11 16.38 -10.66
N GLU A 234 1.03 16.96 -9.88
CA GLU A 234 1.09 16.86 -8.41
C GLU A 234 1.52 15.49 -7.82
N GLY A 235 2.16 14.63 -8.61
CA GLY A 235 2.75 13.38 -8.09
C GLY A 235 1.71 12.29 -7.82
N GLY A 236 0.64 12.28 -8.62
CA GLY A 236 -0.46 11.31 -8.56
C GLY A 236 -0.20 9.96 -9.24
N GLY A 237 1.04 9.67 -9.65
CA GLY A 237 1.43 8.46 -10.38
C GLY A 237 1.21 8.56 -11.89
N LEU A 238 1.05 7.42 -12.56
CA LEU A 238 0.82 7.33 -14.00
C LEU A 238 -0.58 6.81 -14.30
N VAL A 239 -1.31 7.42 -15.21
CA VAL A 239 -2.59 6.88 -15.68
C VAL A 239 -2.43 6.35 -17.10
N GLN A 240 -2.86 5.10 -17.30
CA GLN A 240 -2.86 4.52 -18.64
C GLN A 240 -3.83 5.27 -19.54
N GLY A 241 -3.36 5.61 -20.73
CA GLY A 241 -4.11 6.24 -21.80
C GLY A 241 -4.14 5.37 -23.05
N ILE A 242 -5.27 5.41 -23.75
CA ILE A 242 -5.45 4.79 -25.06
C ILE A 242 -5.58 5.90 -26.08
N LEU A 243 -4.70 5.87 -27.07
CA LEU A 243 -4.68 6.79 -28.17
C LEU A 243 -4.84 6.00 -29.47
N HIS A 244 -5.99 6.13 -30.13
CA HIS A 244 -6.19 5.44 -31.41
C HIS A 244 -5.23 6.01 -32.46
N LYS A 245 -4.72 5.20 -33.41
CA LYS A 245 -3.75 5.70 -34.42
C LYS A 245 -4.28 6.87 -35.24
N SER A 246 -5.58 6.94 -35.50
CA SER A 246 -6.21 8.10 -36.17
C SER A 246 -6.23 9.38 -35.32
N GLN A 247 -5.90 9.28 -34.04
CA GLN A 247 -5.77 10.37 -33.09
C GLN A 247 -4.31 10.69 -32.76
N PHE A 248 -3.35 10.09 -33.49
CA PHE A 248 -1.93 10.40 -33.39
C PHE A 248 -1.44 11.08 -34.68
N PRO A 249 -0.70 12.19 -34.60
CA PRO A 249 -0.04 12.73 -35.78
C PRO A 249 1.11 11.78 -36.18
N TYR A 250 1.11 11.32 -37.43
CA TYR A 250 2.16 10.44 -37.98
C TYR A 250 2.35 9.13 -37.17
N PRO A 251 1.32 8.25 -37.10
CA PRO A 251 1.38 7.00 -36.33
C PRO A 251 2.53 6.07 -36.72
N GLU A 252 3.03 6.17 -37.94
CA GLU A 252 4.19 5.45 -38.44
C GLU A 252 5.52 5.87 -37.78
N LYS A 253 5.56 7.06 -37.18
CA LYS A 253 6.74 7.60 -36.48
C LYS A 253 6.70 7.36 -34.97
N ALA A 254 5.64 6.75 -34.45
CA ALA A 254 5.53 6.48 -33.03
C ALA A 254 6.59 5.45 -32.59
N VAL A 255 7.32 5.75 -31.51
CA VAL A 255 8.35 4.86 -30.94
C VAL A 255 8.04 4.58 -29.47
N LYS A 256 8.31 3.35 -28.98
CA LYS A 256 8.23 3.02 -27.55
C LYS A 256 9.20 3.91 -26.76
N GLY A 257 8.73 4.47 -25.65
CA GLY A 257 9.47 5.40 -24.79
C GLY A 257 9.43 6.86 -25.26
N GLN A 258 8.81 7.16 -26.40
CA GLN A 258 8.66 8.52 -26.88
C GLN A 258 7.70 9.32 -26.00
N GLU A 259 8.08 10.54 -25.63
CA GLU A 259 7.18 11.51 -25.01
C GLU A 259 6.30 12.20 -26.07
N VAL A 260 5.01 12.30 -25.80
CA VAL A 260 4.00 12.83 -26.69
C VAL A 260 3.03 13.72 -25.92
N GLU A 261 2.61 14.82 -26.52
CA GLU A 261 1.56 15.67 -25.96
C GLU A 261 0.19 15.11 -26.32
N VAL A 262 -0.65 14.91 -25.29
CA VAL A 262 -1.99 14.36 -25.42
C VAL A 262 -2.98 15.19 -24.65
N ARG A 263 -4.24 15.14 -25.06
CA ARG A 263 -5.35 15.70 -24.28
C ARG A 263 -6.42 14.65 -24.04
N VAL A 264 -7.13 14.82 -22.93
CA VAL A 264 -8.22 13.93 -22.52
C VAL A 264 -9.44 14.20 -23.38
N VAL A 265 -9.94 13.15 -24.04
CA VAL A 265 -11.20 13.17 -24.79
C VAL A 265 -12.33 12.64 -23.91
N GLU A 266 -12.06 11.55 -23.20
CA GLU A 266 -13.05 10.85 -22.39
C GLU A 266 -12.35 10.04 -21.30
N ILE A 267 -13.00 9.91 -20.15
CA ILE A 267 -12.57 9.06 -19.05
C ILE A 267 -13.36 7.76 -19.08
N ILE A 268 -12.65 6.64 -19.13
CA ILE A 268 -13.26 5.31 -19.12
C ILE A 268 -13.26 4.81 -17.66
N SER A 269 -14.22 5.30 -16.87
CA SER A 269 -14.28 5.11 -15.41
C SER A 269 -14.43 3.66 -14.97
N ASN A 270 -14.87 2.71 -15.80
CA ASN A 270 -14.89 1.29 -15.42
C ASN A 270 -13.50 0.62 -15.54
N THR A 271 -12.63 1.18 -16.39
CA THR A 271 -11.30 0.63 -16.65
C THR A 271 -10.20 1.37 -15.90
N GLY A 272 -10.46 2.62 -15.50
CA GLY A 272 -9.45 3.51 -14.95
C GLY A 272 -8.42 3.91 -16.02
N THR A 273 -8.91 4.14 -17.24
CA THR A 273 -8.09 4.45 -18.43
C THR A 273 -8.62 5.72 -19.09
N LEU A 274 -7.73 6.51 -19.67
CA LEU A 274 -8.08 7.71 -20.42
C LEU A 274 -8.18 7.40 -21.91
N ARG A 275 -9.19 7.94 -22.60
CA ARG A 275 -9.19 8.03 -24.06
C ARG A 275 -8.60 9.37 -24.44
N LEU A 276 -7.58 9.33 -25.29
CA LEU A 276 -6.72 10.46 -25.58
C LEU A 276 -6.68 10.81 -27.07
N THR A 277 -6.31 12.05 -27.36
CA THR A 277 -5.93 12.49 -28.71
C THR A 277 -4.68 13.36 -28.66
N ALA A 278 -3.83 13.21 -29.66
CA ALA A 278 -2.66 14.05 -29.91
C ALA A 278 -2.89 14.95 -31.14
N MET A 279 -4.08 14.92 -31.74
CA MET A 279 -4.44 15.78 -32.87
C MET A 279 -4.68 17.21 -32.40
N LYS A 280 -3.96 18.17 -32.98
CA LYS A 280 -4.20 19.60 -32.77
C LYS A 280 -5.50 20.01 -33.48
N ARG A 281 -6.27 20.90 -32.87
CA ARG A 281 -7.54 21.36 -33.43
C ARG A 281 -7.26 22.05 -34.78
N GLY A 282 -7.74 21.48 -35.88
CA GLY A 282 -7.58 22.04 -37.23
C GLY A 282 -6.69 21.24 -38.20
N SER A 283 -6.01 20.18 -37.77
CA SER A 283 -5.34 19.25 -38.68
C SER A 283 -6.34 18.20 -39.17
N ARG A 284 -6.93 18.46 -40.33
CA ARG A 284 -7.76 17.52 -41.08
C ARG A 284 -7.12 17.28 -42.43
#